data_AF-A0A089KMM7-F1
#
_entry.id   AF-A0A089KMM7-F1
#
_cell.length_a   1.000
_cell.length_b   1.000
_cell.length_c   1.000
_cell.angle_alpha   90.00
_cell.angle_beta   90.00
_cell.angle_gamma   90.00
#
_symmetry.space_group_name_H-M   'P 1'
#
loop_
_entity.id
_entity.type
_entity.pdbx_description
1 polymer ?
#
loop_
_entity_poly.entity_id
_entity_poly.type
_entity_poly.pdbx_seq_one_letter_code
_entity_poly.pdbx_strand_id
1 'polypeptide(L)'
;MDKQVAILVDITLNITNRLNTCSFEELEEFVEERQILIDSIRERFSGRSSFSIEEESHLKAVLRRDPEILERMQQLKSEAAKWLQQRELAKAQRNAYEAVYTPGSILMDRKK
;
A
#
# COMPACT_ATOMS: atom_id res chain seq x y z
N MET A 1 -27.35 7.52 -14.13
CA MET A 1 -26.15 7.36 -13.29
C MET A 1 -25.36 8.67 -13.17
N ASP A 2 -25.00 9.07 -11.94
CA ASP A 2 -24.11 10.21 -11.67
C ASP A 2 -22.70 9.94 -12.19
N LYS A 3 -22.09 10.92 -12.86
CA LYS A 3 -20.75 10.84 -13.45
C LYS A 3 -19.67 10.46 -12.42
N GLN A 4 -19.69 11.01 -11.21
CA GLN A 4 -18.63 10.71 -10.23
C GLN A 4 -18.83 9.36 -9.56
N VAL A 5 -20.07 8.96 -9.32
CA VAL A 5 -20.37 7.59 -8.85
C VAL A 5 -19.95 6.58 -9.91
N ALA A 6 -20.16 6.88 -11.19
CA ALA A 6 -19.68 6.05 -12.29
C ALA A 6 -18.16 5.92 -12.34
N ILE A 7 -17.43 7.04 -12.21
CA ILE A 7 -15.97 7.02 -12.17
C ILE A 7 -15.48 6.24 -10.95
N LEU A 8 -16.08 6.44 -9.76
CA LEU A 8 -15.73 5.70 -8.54
C LEU A 8 -15.88 4.19 -8.73
N VAL A 9 -16.96 3.76 -9.38
CA VAL A 9 -17.19 2.35 -9.71
C VAL A 9 -16.12 1.84 -10.67
N ASP A 10 -15.79 2.61 -11.71
CA ASP A 10 -14.82 2.22 -12.73
C ASP A 10 -13.41 2.06 -12.16
N ILE A 11 -12.91 3.04 -11.38
CA ILE A 11 -11.58 2.95 -10.77
C ILE A 11 -11.50 1.79 -9.76
N THR A 12 -12.59 1.52 -9.05
CA THR A 12 -12.67 0.40 -8.09
C THR A 12 -12.65 -0.94 -8.83
N LEU A 13 -13.37 -1.05 -9.94
CA LEU A 13 -13.36 -2.24 -10.78
C LEU A 13 -11.98 -2.46 -11.40
N ASN A 14 -11.38 -1.40 -11.93
CA ASN A 14 -10.05 -1.44 -12.51
C ASN A 14 -9.04 -1.98 -11.51
N ILE A 15 -8.92 -1.36 -10.31
CA ILE A 15 -7.93 -1.79 -9.32
C ILE A 15 -8.18 -3.23 -8.86
N THR A 16 -9.44 -3.62 -8.67
CA THR A 16 -9.80 -4.98 -8.20
C THR A 16 -9.40 -6.03 -9.25
N ASN A 17 -9.57 -5.75 -10.54
CA ASN A 17 -9.22 -6.68 -11.62
C ASN A 17 -7.72 -6.95 -11.73
N ARG A 18 -6.87 -5.98 -11.32
CA ARG A 18 -5.41 -6.09 -11.36
C ARG A 18 -4.76 -6.13 -9.98
N LEU A 19 -5.55 -6.40 -8.93
CA LEU A 19 -5.14 -6.25 -7.55
C LEU A 19 -3.88 -7.05 -7.17
N ASN A 20 -3.74 -8.25 -7.72
CA ASN A 20 -2.59 -9.13 -7.49
C ASN A 20 -1.30 -8.64 -8.17
N THR A 21 -1.42 -7.85 -9.23
CA THR A 21 -0.29 -7.30 -10.00
C THR A 21 -0.01 -5.84 -9.67
N CYS A 22 -0.89 -5.18 -8.92
CA CYS A 22 -0.70 -3.79 -8.54
C CYS A 22 0.49 -3.62 -7.60
N SER A 23 1.26 -2.56 -7.87
CA SER A 23 2.30 -2.09 -6.97
C SER A 23 1.72 -1.32 -5.78
N PHE A 24 2.56 -1.00 -4.81
CA PHE A 24 2.18 -0.15 -3.68
C PHE A 24 1.82 1.26 -4.15
N GLU A 25 2.61 1.82 -5.07
CA GLU A 25 2.43 3.16 -5.63
C GLU A 25 1.08 3.28 -6.37
N GLU A 26 0.72 2.28 -7.19
CA GLU A 26 -0.57 2.26 -7.88
C GLU A 26 -1.77 2.18 -6.91
N LEU A 27 -1.59 1.50 -5.78
CA LEU A 27 -2.62 1.43 -4.73
C LEU A 27 -2.72 2.75 -3.95
N GLU A 28 -1.60 3.45 -3.76
CA GLU A 28 -1.57 4.77 -3.14
C GLU A 28 -2.30 5.79 -4.03
N GLU A 29 -1.94 5.87 -5.31
CA GLU A 29 -2.61 6.73 -6.30
C GLU A 29 -4.12 6.45 -6.35
N PHE A 30 -4.51 5.17 -6.39
CA PHE A 30 -5.92 4.78 -6.35
C PHE A 30 -6.65 5.31 -5.11
N VAL A 31 -6.04 5.24 -3.93
CA VAL A 31 -6.67 5.73 -2.69
C VAL A 31 -6.85 7.24 -2.73
N GLU A 32 -5.87 7.98 -3.25
CA GLU A 32 -5.95 9.43 -3.42
C GLU A 32 -7.07 9.81 -4.40
N GLU A 33 -7.11 9.18 -5.58
CA GLU A 33 -8.16 9.40 -6.57
C GLU A 33 -9.55 9.07 -6.01
N ARG A 34 -9.66 7.95 -5.29
CA ARG A 34 -10.90 7.54 -4.61
C ARG A 34 -11.35 8.57 -3.60
N GLN A 35 -10.44 9.14 -2.81
CA GLN A 35 -10.77 10.14 -1.81
C GLN A 35 -11.33 11.41 -2.45
N ILE A 36 -10.70 11.91 -3.51
CA ILE A 36 -11.18 13.08 -4.27
C ILE A 36 -12.61 12.86 -4.79
N LEU A 37 -12.89 11.67 -5.32
CA LEU A 37 -14.23 11.33 -5.82
C LEU A 37 -15.26 11.26 -4.68
N ILE A 38 -14.91 10.63 -3.55
CA ILE A 38 -15.80 10.54 -2.38
C ILE A 38 -16.13 11.92 -1.83
N ASP A 39 -15.14 12.81 -1.73
CA ASP A 39 -15.34 14.17 -1.25
C ASP A 39 -16.25 14.96 -2.20
N SER A 40 -16.04 14.84 -3.50
CA SER A 40 -16.89 15.51 -4.48
C SER A 40 -18.32 14.94 -4.55
N ILE A 41 -18.49 13.63 -4.31
CA ILE A 41 -19.80 13.02 -4.11
C ILE A 41 -20.44 13.65 -2.86
N ARG A 42 -19.75 13.65 -1.72
CA ARG A 42 -20.25 14.19 -0.45
C ARG A 42 -20.67 15.65 -0.53
N GLU A 43 -19.87 16.51 -1.16
CA GLU A 43 -20.21 17.94 -1.35
C GLU A 43 -21.52 18.11 -2.11
N ARG A 44 -21.72 17.36 -3.20
CA ARG A 44 -22.96 17.44 -3.99
C ARG A 44 -24.17 16.89 -3.24
N PHE A 45 -23.97 15.89 -2.39
CA PHE A 45 -25.04 15.34 -1.54
C PHE A 45 -25.40 16.24 -0.36
N SER A 46 -24.54 17.19 0.01
CA SER A 46 -24.84 18.14 1.10
C SER A 46 -26.04 19.05 0.79
N GLY A 47 -26.44 19.17 -0.48
CA GLY A 47 -27.66 19.86 -0.92
C GLY A 47 -28.83 18.95 -1.32
N ARG A 48 -28.72 17.63 -1.15
CA ARG A 48 -29.75 16.65 -1.53
C ARG A 48 -30.23 15.86 -0.31
N SER A 49 -31.51 15.47 -0.33
CA SER A 49 -32.12 14.72 0.77
C SER A 49 -31.78 13.22 0.77
N SER A 50 -31.42 12.62 -0.37
CA SER A 50 -31.02 11.20 -0.44
C SER A 50 -30.32 10.82 -1.75
N PHE A 51 -29.64 9.68 -1.76
CA PHE A 51 -29.24 8.96 -2.96
C PHE A 51 -30.45 8.36 -3.68
N SER A 52 -30.36 8.20 -5.00
CA SER A 52 -31.26 7.32 -5.74
C SER A 52 -30.93 5.85 -5.47
N ILE A 53 -31.91 4.96 -5.68
CA ILE A 53 -31.75 3.50 -5.53
C ILE A 53 -30.60 2.97 -6.40
N GLU A 54 -30.42 3.53 -7.60
CA GLU A 54 -29.35 3.16 -8.53
C GLU A 54 -27.97 3.56 -7.98
N GLU A 55 -27.81 4.79 -7.49
CA GLU A 55 -26.56 5.26 -6.89
C GLU A 55 -26.20 4.46 -5.63
N GLU A 56 -27.19 4.18 -4.78
CA GLU A 56 -26.99 3.37 -3.58
C GLU A 56 -26.52 1.95 -3.92
N SER A 57 -27.11 1.33 -4.95
CA SER A 57 -26.70 0.00 -5.43
C SER A 57 -25.24 0.00 -5.90
N HIS A 58 -24.83 1.03 -6.66
CA HIS A 58 -23.47 1.19 -7.14
C HIS A 58 -22.46 1.42 -6.00
N LEU A 59 -22.80 2.28 -5.04
CA LEU A 59 -21.94 2.52 -3.87
C LEU A 59 -21.80 1.24 -3.01
N LYS A 60 -22.87 0.47 -2.84
CA LYS A 60 -22.79 -0.84 -2.17
C LYS A 60 -21.89 -1.82 -2.94
N ALA A 61 -21.89 -1.77 -4.27
CA ALA A 61 -21.00 -2.60 -5.08
C ALA A 61 -19.52 -2.21 -4.93
N VAL A 62 -19.21 -0.92 -4.75
CA VAL A 62 -17.87 -0.43 -4.41
C VAL A 62 -17.46 -0.94 -3.03
N LEU A 63 -18.30 -0.73 -2.01
CA LEU A 63 -18.02 -1.14 -0.62
C LEU A 63 -17.76 -2.65 -0.47
N ARG A 64 -18.41 -3.49 -1.28
CA ARG A 64 -18.19 -4.94 -1.25
C ARG A 64 -16.77 -5.36 -1.66
N ARG A 65 -16.03 -4.52 -2.39
CA ARG A 65 -14.66 -4.79 -2.85
C ARG A 65 -13.59 -4.27 -1.91
N ASP A 66 -13.93 -3.32 -1.03
CA ASP A 66 -12.99 -2.73 -0.07
C ASP A 66 -12.22 -3.78 0.77
N PRO A 67 -12.84 -4.90 1.24
CA PRO A 67 -12.10 -5.92 1.99
C PRO A 67 -10.96 -6.57 1.19
N GLU A 68 -11.15 -6.85 -0.10
CA GLU A 68 -10.13 -7.45 -0.97
C GLU A 68 -8.95 -6.48 -1.15
N ILE A 69 -9.27 -5.20 -1.39
CA ILE A 69 -8.27 -4.13 -1.54
C ILE A 69 -7.43 -3.98 -0.25
N LEU A 70 -8.10 -3.96 0.91
CA LEU A 70 -7.45 -3.87 2.21
C LEU A 70 -6.56 -5.09 2.50
N GLU A 71 -7.00 -6.29 2.13
CA GLU A 71 -6.20 -7.49 2.29
C GLU A 71 -4.91 -7.39 1.47
N ARG A 72 -4.99 -6.94 0.21
CA ARG A 72 -3.80 -6.75 -0.64
C ARG A 72 -2.82 -5.73 -0.04
N MET A 73 -3.32 -4.60 0.46
CA MET A 73 -2.48 -3.60 1.13
C MET A 73 -1.77 -4.19 2.36
N GLN A 74 -2.47 -5.02 3.13
CA GLN A 74 -1.89 -5.68 4.30
C GLN A 74 -0.83 -6.72 3.92
N GLN A 75 -1.01 -7.44 2.82
CA GLN A 75 -0.01 -8.36 2.28
C GLN A 75 1.26 -7.61 1.88
N LEU A 76 1.15 -6.53 1.10
CA LEU A 76 2.28 -5.69 0.70
C LEU A 76 3.04 -5.12 1.90
N LYS A 77 2.31 -4.61 2.91
CA LYS A 77 2.90 -4.15 4.17
C LYS A 77 3.67 -5.26 4.88
N SER A 78 3.10 -6.46 4.93
CA SER A 78 3.71 -7.61 5.58
C SER A 78 4.96 -8.09 4.84
N GLU A 79 4.94 -8.07 3.51
CA GLU A 79 6.11 -8.35 2.67
C GLU A 79 7.23 -7.35 2.95
N ALA A 80 6.95 -6.05 2.88
CA ALA A 80 7.92 -5.00 3.17
C ALA A 80 8.56 -5.13 4.57
N ALA A 81 7.75 -5.47 5.58
CA ALA A 81 8.24 -5.72 6.94
C ALA A 81 9.20 -6.92 7.00
N LYS A 82 8.88 -8.03 6.32
CA LYS A 82 9.75 -9.21 6.24
C LYS A 82 11.07 -8.89 5.54
N TRP A 83 11.02 -8.15 4.44
CA TRP A 83 12.23 -7.70 3.72
C TRP A 83 13.15 -6.87 4.62
N LEU A 84 12.58 -5.95 5.40
CA LEU A 84 13.36 -5.16 6.36
C LEU A 84 14.02 -6.04 7.43
N GLN A 85 13.29 -7.00 8.00
CA GLN A 85 13.83 -7.94 8.99
C GLN A 85 14.97 -8.79 8.43
N GLN A 86 14.82 -9.34 7.23
CA GLN A 86 15.86 -10.13 6.56
C GLN A 86 17.13 -9.32 6.31
N ARG A 87 16.99 -8.05 5.93
CA ARG A 87 18.13 -7.15 5.74
C ARG A 87 18.93 -6.93 7.03
N GLU A 88 18.24 -6.73 8.15
CA GLU A 88 18.91 -6.54 9.44
C GLU A 88 19.60 -7.82 9.92
N LEU A 89 19.00 -9.00 9.69
CA LEU A 89 19.66 -10.29 9.93
C LEU A 89 20.91 -10.49 9.07
N ALA A 90 20.86 -10.14 7.78
CA ALA A 90 22.01 -10.26 6.88
C ALA A 90 23.17 -9.33 7.28
N LYS A 91 22.87 -8.12 7.77
CA LYS A 91 23.89 -7.22 8.33
C LYS A 91 24.51 -7.78 9.61
N ALA A 92 23.70 -8.32 10.52
CA ALA A 92 24.19 -8.94 11.74
C ALA A 92 25.11 -10.14 11.45
N GLN A 93 24.74 -10.98 10.47
CA GLN A 93 25.58 -12.08 10.01
C GLN A 93 26.89 -11.59 9.38
N ARG A 94 26.87 -10.59 8.50
CA ARG A 94 28.09 -9.99 7.93
C ARG A 94 29.03 -9.45 9.01
N ASN A 95 28.50 -8.70 9.99
CA ASN A 95 29.29 -8.18 11.10
C ASN A 95 29.92 -9.29 11.96
N ALA A 96 29.21 -10.40 12.18
CA ALA A 96 29.74 -11.54 12.93
C ALA A 96 30.86 -12.27 12.17
N TYR A 97 30.76 -12.40 10.84
CA TYR A 97 31.81 -13.02 10.02
C TYR A 97 33.03 -12.09 9.85
N GLU A 98 32.84 -10.79 9.65
CA GLU A 98 33.95 -9.81 9.57
C GLU A 98 34.68 -9.66 10.90
N ALA A 99 33.99 -9.69 12.05
CA ALA A 99 34.62 -9.62 13.38
C ALA A 99 35.48 -10.86 13.72
N VAL A 100 35.19 -12.01 13.10
CA VAL A 100 35.96 -13.26 13.29
C VAL A 100 37.14 -13.34 12.31
N TYR A 101 37.09 -12.62 11.17
CA TYR A 101 38.15 -12.58 10.17
C TYR A 101 39.01 -11.31 10.26
N THR A 102 39.45 -10.96 11.48
CA THR A 102 40.58 -10.02 11.67
C THR A 102 41.82 -10.80 12.12
N PRO A 103 42.54 -11.50 11.21
CA PRO A 103 43.81 -12.10 11.56
C PRO A 103 44.87 -10.99 11.59
N GLY A 104 45.20 -10.53 12.80
CA GLY A 104 46.48 -9.85 13.09
C GLY A 104 46.61 -8.41 12.57
N SER A 105 46.01 -7.45 13.27
CA SER A 105 46.59 -6.11 13.35
C SER A 105 47.17 -5.90 14.76
N ILE A 106 48.30 -6.57 15.02
CA ILE A 106 49.23 -6.18 16.08
C ILE A 106 50.35 -5.43 15.38
N LEU A 107 50.15 -4.12 15.18
CA LEU A 107 51.22 -3.23 14.78
C LEU A 107 52.16 -3.05 15.98
N MET A 108 53.11 -3.97 16.14
CA MET A 108 54.27 -3.74 17.00
C MET A 108 55.17 -2.73 16.31
N ASP A 109 55.15 -1.49 16.80
CA ASP A 109 56.31 -0.61 16.64
C ASP A 109 56.73 -0.09 18.02
N ARG A 110 57.72 -0.78 18.59
CA ARG A 110 58.58 -0.23 19.63
C ARG A 110 60.00 -0.39 19.15
N LYS A 111 60.62 0.67 18.65
CA LYS A 111 62.05 0.91 18.87
C LYS A 111 62.35 2.40 19.08
N LYS A 112 63.00 2.63 20.22
CA LYS A 112 63.91 3.75 20.48
C LYS A 112 65.18 3.54 19.67
#